data_AF-A0A3M1BIM9-F1
#
_entry.id   AF-A0A3M1BIM9-F1
#
_cell.length_a   1.000
_cell.length_b   1.000
_cell.length_c   1.000
_cell.angle_alpha   90.00
_cell.angle_beta   90.00
_cell.angle_gamma   90.00
#
_symmetry.space_group_name_H-M   'P 1'
#
loop_
_entity.id
_entity.type
_entity.pdbx_description
1 polymer ?
#
loop_
_entity_poly.entity_id
_entity_poly.type
_entity_poly.pdbx_seq_one_letter_code
_entity_poly.pdbx_strand_id
1 'polypeptide(L)'
;MSNNRTDILEAAAQVFSRKGFHGASMQDIANALGIKKASLYHHIASKQEILSELLDQALDLLTGEIGALVGEEGAAAERLRKAMRAYVRTLADHRQL
;
A
#
# COMPACT_ATOMS: atom_id res chain seq x y z
N MET A 1 17.18 1.17 13.21
CA MET A 1 15.93 0.68 12.61
C MET A 1 14.93 0.54 13.72
N SER A 2 13.89 1.37 13.72
CA SER A 2 12.77 1.21 14.64
C SER A 2 11.93 0.01 14.20
N ASN A 3 11.17 -0.59 15.12
CA ASN A 3 10.08 -1.51 14.75
C ASN A 3 8.78 -0.72 14.74
N ASN A 4 8.82 0.50 14.21
CA ASN A 4 7.63 1.32 14.15
C ASN A 4 6.70 0.75 13.06
N ARG A 5 5.43 1.17 13.09
CA ARG A 5 4.41 0.60 12.21
C ARG A 5 4.75 0.79 10.73
N THR A 6 5.36 1.91 10.37
CA THR A 6 5.79 2.22 8.99
C THR A 6 6.84 1.23 8.48
N ASP A 7 7.87 0.95 9.28
CA ASP A 7 8.93 0.00 8.92
C ASP A 7 8.35 -1.40 8.65
N ILE A 8 7.33 -1.81 9.42
CA ILE A 8 6.63 -3.09 9.24
C ILE A 8 5.88 -3.14 7.91
N LEU A 9 5.16 -2.09 7.57
CA LEU A 9 4.40 -2.01 6.33
C LEU A 9 5.31 -2.06 5.11
N GLU A 10 6.43 -1.33 5.13
CA GLU A 10 7.40 -1.32 4.04
C GLU A 10 8.05 -2.70 3.84
N ALA A 11 8.48 -3.35 4.93
CA ALA A 11 9.03 -4.70 4.85
C ALA A 11 7.99 -5.71 4.33
N ALA A 12 6.74 -5.58 4.76
CA ALA A 12 5.66 -6.46 4.32
C ALA A 12 5.30 -6.27 2.85
N ALA A 13 5.22 -5.04 2.37
CA ALA A 13 5.04 -4.68 0.96
C ALA A 13 6.09 -5.39 0.07
N GLN A 14 7.37 -5.28 0.44
CA GLN A 14 8.45 -5.98 -0.26
C GLN A 14 8.35 -7.51 -0.18
N VAL A 15 7.89 -8.06 0.94
CA VAL A 15 7.70 -9.52 1.07
C VAL A 15 6.52 -9.99 0.21
N PHE A 16 5.42 -9.25 0.19
CA PHE A 16 4.23 -9.56 -0.60
C PHE A 16 4.50 -9.45 -2.10
N SER A 17 5.23 -8.44 -2.56
CA SER A 17 5.60 -8.30 -3.97
C SER A 17 6.51 -9.44 -4.45
N ARG A 18 7.42 -9.94 -3.59
CA ARG A 18 8.32 -11.05 -3.93
C ARG A 18 7.67 -12.43 -3.86
N LYS A 19 6.82 -12.69 -2.86
CA LYS A 19 6.28 -14.04 -2.58
C LYS A 19 4.80 -14.21 -2.92
N GLY A 20 4.13 -13.13 -3.29
CA GLY A 20 2.67 -13.04 -3.28
C GLY A 20 2.11 -13.03 -1.86
N PHE A 21 0.93 -12.44 -1.69
CA PHE A 21 0.27 -12.35 -0.38
C PHE A 21 0.02 -13.72 0.28
N HIS A 22 -0.45 -14.70 -0.50
CA HIS A 22 -0.73 -16.04 0.02
C HIS A 22 0.56 -16.80 0.40
N GLY A 23 1.65 -16.62 -0.37
CA GLY A 23 2.94 -17.26 -0.11
C GLY A 23 3.76 -16.61 1.01
N ALA A 24 3.44 -15.36 1.38
CA ALA A 24 4.09 -14.66 2.48
C ALA A 24 3.58 -15.08 3.86
N SER A 25 4.45 -15.03 4.86
CA SER A 25 4.13 -15.28 6.26
C SER A 25 4.60 -14.15 7.19
N MET A 26 4.04 -14.10 8.40
CA MET A 26 4.51 -13.19 9.46
C MET A 26 5.99 -13.43 9.81
N GLN A 27 6.50 -14.66 9.61
CA GLN A 27 7.91 -14.96 9.86
C GLN A 27 8.81 -14.35 8.79
N ASP A 28 8.37 -14.32 7.53
CA ASP A 28 9.13 -13.68 6.44
C ASP A 28 9.32 -12.19 6.70
N ILE A 29 8.27 -11.52 7.19
CA ILE A 29 8.30 -10.10 7.52
C ILE A 29 9.22 -9.84 8.71
N ALA A 30 9.10 -10.65 9.77
CA ALA A 30 9.99 -10.54 10.94
C ALA A 30 11.47 -10.76 10.55
N ASN A 31 11.75 -11.71 9.65
CA ASN A 31 13.08 -11.96 9.12
C ASN A 31 13.61 -10.77 8.32
N ALA A 32 12.77 -10.15 7.48
CA ALA A 32 13.13 -8.98 6.70
C ALA A 32 13.52 -7.77 7.58
N LEU A 33 12.90 -7.65 8.76
CA LEU A 33 13.18 -6.61 9.75
C LEU A 33 14.33 -6.98 10.72
N GLY A 34 14.79 -8.24 10.72
CA GLY A 34 15.79 -8.71 11.67
C GLY A 34 15.27 -8.84 13.11
N ILE A 35 13.97 -9.11 13.29
CA ILE A 35 13.30 -9.16 14.60
C ILE A 35 12.67 -10.51 14.89
N LYS A 36 12.32 -10.75 16.15
CA LYS A 36 11.55 -11.93 16.55
C LYS A 36 10.10 -11.78 16.09
N LYS A 37 9.51 -12.88 15.61
CA LYS A 37 8.08 -12.94 15.25
C LYS A 37 7.16 -12.49 16.39
N ALA A 38 7.50 -12.83 17.64
CA ALA A 38 6.77 -12.38 18.82
C ALA A 38 6.79 -10.85 18.96
N SER A 39 7.92 -10.21 18.67
CA SER A 39 8.04 -8.74 18.66
C SER A 39 7.16 -8.09 17.60
N LEU A 40 7.07 -8.69 16.42
CA LEU A 40 6.17 -8.22 15.36
C LEU A 40 4.70 -8.25 15.79
N TYR A 41 4.26 -9.32 16.48
CA TYR A 41 2.89 -9.44 16.97
C TYR A 41 2.49 -8.42 18.04
N HIS A 42 3.46 -7.74 18.69
CA HIS A 42 3.14 -6.62 19.57
C HIS A 42 2.68 -5.38 18.81
N HIS A 43 2.99 -5.27 17.52
CA HIS A 43 2.66 -4.11 16.70
C HIS A 43 1.48 -4.35 15.75
N ILE A 44 1.31 -5.59 15.27
CA ILE A 44 0.31 -5.97 14.27
C ILE A 44 -0.19 -7.38 14.52
N ALA A 45 -1.50 -7.59 14.38
CA ALA A 45 -2.12 -8.88 14.68
C ALA A 45 -1.96 -9.90 13.55
N SER A 46 -1.90 -9.47 12.29
CA SER A 46 -1.88 -10.39 11.14
C SER A 46 -1.36 -9.79 9.85
N LYS A 47 -1.05 -10.65 8.86
CA LYS A 47 -0.70 -10.21 7.51
C LYS A 47 -1.89 -9.59 6.76
N GLN A 48 -3.12 -9.97 7.13
CA GLN A 48 -4.35 -9.40 6.60
C GLN A 48 -4.52 -7.94 7.05
N GLU A 49 -4.21 -7.65 8.31
CA GLU A 49 -4.22 -6.28 8.83
C GLU A 49 -3.22 -5.41 8.06
N ILE A 50 -1.99 -5.93 7.85
CA ILE A 50 -0.99 -5.25 7.04
C ILE A 50 -1.49 -4.99 5.63
N LEU A 51 -2.06 -6.00 4.98
CA LEU A 51 -2.58 -5.84 3.62
C LEU A 51 -3.70 -4.80 3.57
N SER A 52 -4.63 -4.82 4.53
CA SER A 52 -5.71 -3.82 4.62
C SER A 52 -5.12 -2.42 4.70
N GLU A 53 -4.16 -2.20 5.58
CA GLU A 53 -3.56 -0.88 5.77
C GLU A 53 -2.75 -0.41 4.55
N LEU A 54 -2.02 -1.31 3.88
CA LEU A 54 -1.35 -1.00 2.63
C LEU A 54 -2.34 -0.62 1.52
N LEU A 55 -3.48 -1.33 1.44
CA LEU A 55 -4.54 -1.03 0.47
C LEU A 55 -5.24 0.28 0.79
N ASP A 56 -5.52 0.56 2.07
CA ASP A 56 -6.12 1.81 2.51
C ASP A 56 -5.23 2.99 2.14
N GLN A 57 -3.92 2.90 2.40
CA GLN A 57 -2.96 3.94 1.99
C GLN A 57 -2.92 4.14 0.47
N ALA A 58 -2.93 3.07 -0.32
CA ALA A 58 -2.95 3.15 -1.77
C ALA A 58 -4.26 3.77 -2.30
N LEU A 59 -5.39 3.43 -1.70
CA LEU A 59 -6.71 3.97 -2.06
C LEU A 59 -6.84 5.44 -1.67
N ASP A 60 -6.32 5.84 -0.51
CA ASP A 60 -6.32 7.24 -0.06
C ASP A 60 -5.52 8.12 -1.03
N LEU A 61 -4.34 7.67 -1.46
CA LEU A 61 -3.54 8.37 -2.47
C LEU A 61 -4.32 8.52 -3.78
N LEU A 62 -4.92 7.42 -4.26
CA LEU A 62 -5.65 7.42 -5.52
C LEU A 62 -6.91 8.31 -5.46
N THR A 63 -7.68 8.21 -4.39
CA THR A 63 -8.91 9.00 -4.22
C THR A 63 -8.63 10.47 -4.00
N GLY A 64 -7.51 10.82 -3.34
CA GLY A 64 -7.03 12.19 -3.24
C GLY A 64 -6.72 12.81 -4.61
N GLU A 65 -5.96 12.12 -5.45
CA GLU A 65 -5.61 12.59 -6.80
C GLU A 65 -6.84 12.73 -7.71
N ILE A 66 -7.73 11.73 -7.69
CA ILE A 66 -8.97 11.77 -8.48
C ILE A 66 -9.92 12.86 -7.94
N GLY A 67 -10.05 12.98 -6.62
CA GLY A 67 -10.92 13.95 -5.96
C GLY A 67 -10.58 15.39 -6.33
N ALA A 68 -9.29 15.72 -6.45
CA ALA A 68 -8.83 17.03 -6.91
C ALA A 68 -9.32 17.39 -8.32
N LEU A 69 -9.50 16.39 -9.20
CA LEU A 69 -9.97 16.56 -10.58
C LEU A 69 -11.50 16.68 -10.69
N VAL A 70 -12.24 16.16 -9.70
CA VAL A 70 -13.70 16.21 -9.66
C VAL A 70 -14.20 17.64 -9.42
N GLY A 71 -13.42 18.50 -8.76
CA GLY A 71 -13.77 19.91 -8.54
C GLY A 71 -13.55 20.84 -9.74
N GLU A 72 -12.93 20.38 -10.82
CA GLU A 72 -12.63 21.23 -11.98
C GLU A 72 -13.86 21.51 -12.85
N GLU A 73 -14.00 22.75 -13.32
CA GLU A 73 -14.99 23.14 -14.32
C GLU A 73 -14.69 22.49 -15.70
N GLY A 74 -15.73 22.03 -16.39
CA GLY A 74 -15.61 21.48 -17.74
C GLY A 74 -16.54 20.29 -18.03
N ALA A 75 -16.46 19.78 -19.25
CA ALA A 75 -17.29 18.66 -19.69
C ALA A 75 -16.95 17.37 -18.91
N ALA A 76 -17.98 16.62 -18.51
CA ALA A 76 -17.83 15.38 -17.74
C ALA A 76 -16.89 14.36 -18.40
N ALA A 77 -16.91 14.27 -19.74
CA ALA A 77 -16.02 13.38 -20.49
C ALA A 77 -14.53 13.74 -20.31
N GLU A 78 -14.20 15.02 -20.17
CA GLU A 78 -12.82 15.46 -19.98
C GLU A 78 -12.33 15.21 -18.56
N ARG A 79 -13.20 15.42 -17.57
CA ARG A 79 -12.94 15.04 -16.16
C ARG A 79 -12.70 13.53 -16.04
N LEU A 80 -13.51 12.71 -16.71
CA LEU A 80 -13.31 11.25 -16.74
C LEU A 80 -11.96 10.87 -17.39
N ARG A 81 -11.57 11.50 -18.51
CA ARG A 81 -10.25 11.26 -19.12
C ARG A 81 -9.10 11.63 -18.20
N LYS A 82 -9.20 12.76 -17.50
CA LYS A 82 -8.17 13.19 -16.52
C LYS A 82 -8.08 12.20 -15.36
N ALA A 83 -9.21 11.80 -14.78
CA ALA A 83 -9.25 10.82 -13.70
C ALA A 83 -8.66 9.46 -14.10
N MET A 84 -9.01 8.97 -15.31
CA MET A 84 -8.42 7.72 -15.83
C MET A 84 -6.91 7.82 -16.08
N ARG A 85 -6.42 8.97 -16.53
CA ARG A 85 -4.98 9.20 -16.68
C ARG A 85 -4.26 9.26 -15.33
N ALA A 86 -4.85 9.91 -14.33
CA ALA A 86 -4.33 9.92 -12.97
C ALA A 86 -4.24 8.49 -12.44
N TYR A 87 -5.34 7.73 -12.46
CA TYR A 87 -5.41 6.33 -12.05
C TYR A 87 -4.29 5.46 -12.66
N VAL A 88 -4.10 5.53 -13.98
CA VAL A 88 -3.06 4.74 -14.66
C VAL A 88 -1.66 5.19 -14.27
N ARG A 89 -1.42 6.49 -14.05
CA ARG A 89 -0.11 6.99 -13.58
C ARG A 89 0.19 6.53 -12.16
N THR A 90 -0.75 6.68 -11.23
CA THR A 90 -0.62 6.21 -9.84
C THR A 90 -0.26 4.72 -9.82
N LEU A 91 -0.93 3.89 -10.63
CA LEU A 91 -0.60 2.46 -10.74
C LEU A 91 0.77 2.19 -11.39
N ALA A 92 1.19 2.99 -12.36
CA ALA A 92 2.46 2.81 -13.05
C ALA A 92 3.66 3.25 -12.20
N ASP A 93 3.51 4.34 -11.45
CA ASP A 93 4.57 4.96 -10.64
C ASP A 93 4.77 4.21 -9.32
N HIS A 94 3.76 3.51 -8.81
CA HIS A 94 3.81 2.76 -7.54
C HIS A 94 3.97 1.24 -7.71
N ARG A 95 4.57 0.76 -8.81
CA ARG A 95 4.78 -0.68 -9.10
C ARG A 95 5.67 -1.44 -8.10
N GLN A 96 6.12 -0.81 -7.02
CA GLN A 96 6.99 -1.39 -5.99
C GLN A 96 6.39 -1.43 -4.58
N LEU A 97 5.11 -1.04 -4.39
CA LEU A 97 4.37 -1.39 -3.18
C LEU A 97 3.94 -2.87 -3.23
#